data_AF-A0A2N5Z5T0-F1
#
_entry.id   AF-A0A2N5Z5T0-F1
#
_cell.length_a   1.000
_cell.length_b   1.000
_cell.length_c   1.000
_cell.angle_alpha   90.00
_cell.angle_beta   90.00
_cell.angle_gamma   90.00
#
_symmetry.space_group_name_H-M   'P 1'
#
loop_
_entity.id
_entity.type
_entity.pdbx_description
1 polymer ?
#
loop_
_entity_poly.entity_id
_entity_poly.type
_entity_poly.pdbx_seq_one_letter_code
_entity_poly.pdbx_strand_id
1 'polypeptide(L)'
;MQKIVDNEQIPTALNNIGVIYQRMGDNKSALEYHKKSLSIAEISGNEVQVVNAINNIGVIEQDLGNINKALNLYKRALNISDSLRNMTDVTVFMNNIATIYYQQANYSKAKSMLDSSIQLAYAVNDRSALSNAYSILSDVYTKTGKLGKALDAYKTHVCFKDSLFSNQKTAVIAELEARYDSERKQAEIEMLKADNIRKELELSQQKRTKIFIALVLVLVIVLVITNLGKFQKSR
;
A
#
# COMPACT_ATOMS: atom_id res chain seq x y z
N MET A 1 -51.88 3.94 4.21
CA MET A 1 -50.84 3.14 3.53
C MET A 1 -50.20 3.87 2.37
N GLN A 2 -50.95 4.58 1.50
CA GLN A 2 -50.38 5.31 0.34
C GLN A 2 -49.25 6.30 0.69
N LYS A 3 -49.36 7.04 1.79
CA LYS A 3 -48.37 8.05 2.22
C LYS A 3 -47.03 7.47 2.70
N ILE A 4 -46.97 6.17 3.03
CA ILE A 4 -45.73 5.47 3.44
C ILE A 4 -44.99 4.96 2.20
N VAL A 5 -45.73 4.51 1.17
CA VAL A 5 -45.16 3.99 -0.09
C VAL A 5 -44.49 5.12 -0.89
N ASP A 6 -45.08 6.31 -0.91
CA ASP A 6 -44.46 7.48 -1.57
C ASP A 6 -43.17 7.93 -0.85
N ASN A 7 -43.00 7.59 0.43
CA ASN A 7 -41.85 8.01 1.24
C ASN A 7 -40.60 7.14 1.02
N GLU A 8 -40.74 5.91 0.52
CA GLU A 8 -39.59 5.02 0.25
C GLU A 8 -38.74 5.48 -0.95
N GLN A 9 -39.37 6.14 -1.94
CA GLN A 9 -38.68 6.60 -3.14
C GLN A 9 -38.00 7.96 -2.96
N ILE A 10 -38.42 8.75 -1.96
CA ILE A 10 -37.87 10.08 -1.69
C ILE A 10 -36.36 10.04 -1.37
N PRO A 11 -35.86 9.16 -0.48
CA PRO A 11 -34.42 9.01 -0.26
C PRO A 11 -33.65 8.73 -1.55
N THR A 12 -34.13 7.79 -2.37
CA THR A 12 -33.48 7.45 -3.65
C THR A 12 -33.43 8.65 -4.60
N ALA A 13 -34.54 9.38 -4.75
CA ALA A 13 -34.59 10.58 -5.57
C ALA A 13 -33.61 11.67 -5.08
N LEU A 14 -33.59 11.91 -3.77
CA LEU A 14 -32.66 12.87 -3.15
C LEU A 14 -31.19 12.45 -3.34
N ASN A 15 -30.88 11.16 -3.19
CA ASN A 15 -29.55 10.63 -3.46
C ASN A 15 -29.14 10.86 -4.92
N ASN A 16 -30.02 10.61 -5.87
CA ASN A 16 -29.74 10.84 -7.29
C ASN A 16 -29.49 12.32 -7.60
N ILE A 17 -30.27 13.23 -7.00
CA ILE A 17 -30.03 14.68 -7.10
C ILE A 17 -28.66 15.04 -6.52
N GLY A 18 -28.31 14.47 -5.36
CA GLY A 18 -26.99 14.65 -4.76
C GLY A 18 -25.85 14.23 -5.68
N VAL A 19 -25.98 13.06 -6.33
CA VAL A 19 -25.00 12.58 -7.32
C VAL A 19 -24.88 13.52 -8.53
N ILE A 20 -25.99 14.10 -9.00
CA ILE A 20 -25.97 15.08 -10.10
C ILE A 20 -25.16 16.32 -9.70
N TYR A 21 -25.41 16.89 -8.52
CA TYR A 21 -24.63 18.03 -8.02
C TYR A 21 -23.16 17.68 -7.82
N GLN A 22 -22.86 16.48 -7.31
CA GLN A 22 -21.47 16.01 -7.17
C GLN A 22 -20.76 15.96 -8.53
N ARG A 23 -21.43 15.45 -9.58
CA ARG A 23 -20.89 15.44 -10.95
C ARG A 23 -20.69 16.84 -11.54
N MET A 24 -21.45 17.82 -11.08
CA MET A 24 -21.29 19.23 -11.44
C MET A 24 -20.18 19.93 -10.62
N GLY A 25 -19.58 19.24 -9.65
CA GLY A 25 -18.57 19.81 -8.75
C GLY A 25 -19.15 20.61 -7.57
N ASP A 26 -20.48 20.67 -7.43
CA ASP A 26 -21.13 21.33 -6.30
C ASP A 26 -21.29 20.38 -5.11
N ASN A 27 -20.18 20.17 -4.42
CA ASN A 27 -20.12 19.29 -3.24
C ASN A 27 -21.00 19.79 -2.08
N LYS A 28 -21.27 21.10 -2.00
CA LYS A 28 -22.10 21.66 -0.93
C LYS A 28 -23.56 21.26 -1.12
N SER A 29 -24.10 21.46 -2.33
CA SER A 29 -25.47 21.04 -2.66
C SER A 29 -25.60 19.52 -2.59
N ALA A 30 -24.62 18.78 -3.14
CA ALA A 30 -24.61 17.32 -3.07
C ALA A 30 -24.73 16.82 -1.61
N LEU A 31 -23.92 17.37 -0.71
CA LEU A 31 -23.93 17.02 0.71
C LEU A 31 -25.28 17.33 1.39
N GLU A 32 -25.93 18.44 1.02
CA GLU A 32 -27.26 18.79 1.53
C GLU A 32 -28.31 17.73 1.14
N TYR A 33 -28.35 17.35 -0.14
CA TYR A 33 -29.31 16.36 -0.64
C TYR A 33 -29.05 14.97 -0.06
N HIS A 34 -27.79 14.54 0.05
CA HIS A 34 -27.48 13.26 0.69
C HIS A 34 -27.82 13.23 2.18
N LYS A 35 -27.64 14.34 2.92
CA LYS A 35 -28.07 14.43 4.32
C LYS A 35 -29.60 14.40 4.47
N LYS A 36 -30.34 15.05 3.57
CA LYS A 36 -31.80 14.95 3.51
C LYS A 36 -32.24 13.52 3.24
N SER A 37 -31.61 12.84 2.28
CA SER A 37 -31.85 11.42 1.99
C SER A 37 -31.59 10.55 3.23
N LEU A 38 -30.44 10.74 3.90
CA LEU A 38 -30.07 10.00 5.10
C LEU A 38 -31.13 10.16 6.20
N SER A 39 -31.53 11.41 6.48
CA SER A 39 -32.51 11.69 7.54
C SER A 39 -33.85 11.01 7.28
N ILE A 40 -34.35 11.03 6.04
CA ILE A 40 -35.62 10.38 5.69
C ILE A 40 -35.49 8.86 5.77
N ALA A 41 -34.38 8.29 5.28
CA ALA A 41 -34.11 6.86 5.36
C ALA A 41 -34.01 6.35 6.80
N GLU A 42 -33.41 7.14 7.71
CA GLU A 42 -33.36 6.83 9.14
C GLU A 42 -34.76 6.85 9.77
N ILE A 43 -35.58 7.86 9.46
CA ILE A 43 -36.96 7.95 9.96
C ILE A 43 -37.83 6.79 9.47
N SER A 44 -37.64 6.37 8.22
CA SER A 44 -38.39 5.25 7.63
C SER A 44 -37.85 3.88 8.03
N GLY A 45 -36.70 3.80 8.72
CA GLY A 45 -36.04 2.53 9.04
C GLY A 45 -35.50 1.78 7.82
N ASN A 46 -35.26 2.46 6.69
CA ASN A 46 -34.74 1.82 5.48
C ASN A 46 -33.20 1.77 5.53
N GLU A 47 -32.66 0.72 6.15
CA GLU A 47 -31.23 0.57 6.39
C GLU A 47 -30.38 0.53 5.10
N VAL A 48 -30.92 0.01 4.00
CA VAL A 48 -30.25 0.00 2.69
C VAL A 48 -30.05 1.44 2.17
N GLN A 49 -31.10 2.28 2.26
CA GLN A 49 -30.98 3.68 1.86
C GLN A 49 -30.10 4.51 2.81
N VAL A 50 -30.08 4.15 4.10
CA VAL A 50 -29.13 4.73 5.07
C VAL A 50 -27.69 4.44 4.65
N VAL A 51 -27.37 3.19 4.32
CA VAL A 51 -26.03 2.78 3.84
C VAL A 51 -25.62 3.55 2.58
N ASN A 52 -26.50 3.63 1.58
CA ASN A 52 -26.24 4.36 0.33
C ASN A 52 -25.96 5.86 0.57
N ALA A 53 -26.78 6.50 1.40
CA ALA A 53 -26.59 7.92 1.72
C ALA A 53 -25.28 8.14 2.51
N ILE A 54 -24.97 7.27 3.48
CA ILE A 54 -23.71 7.33 4.24
C ILE A 54 -22.50 7.19 3.32
N ASN A 55 -22.54 6.28 2.34
CA ASN A 55 -21.44 6.10 1.39
C ASN A 55 -21.17 7.38 0.60
N ASN A 56 -22.21 7.99 0.02
CA ASN A 56 -22.08 9.22 -0.77
C ASN A 56 -21.59 10.40 0.08
N ILE A 57 -22.11 10.55 1.30
CA ILE A 57 -21.62 11.56 2.25
C ILE A 57 -20.14 11.29 2.58
N GLY A 58 -19.78 10.03 2.84
CA GLY A 58 -18.40 9.64 3.16
C GLY A 58 -17.41 10.03 2.06
N VAL A 59 -17.77 9.83 0.79
CA VAL A 59 -16.94 10.21 -0.37
C VAL A 59 -16.75 11.74 -0.39
N ILE A 60 -17.82 12.51 -0.26
CA ILE A 60 -17.74 13.98 -0.27
C ILE A 60 -16.92 14.49 0.92
N GLU A 61 -17.12 13.94 2.12
CA GLU A 61 -16.35 14.34 3.30
C GLU A 61 -14.86 14.00 3.14
N GLN A 62 -14.52 12.89 2.45
CA GLN A 62 -13.14 12.56 2.10
C GLN A 62 -12.56 13.59 1.10
N ASP A 63 -13.30 13.94 0.06
CA ASP A 63 -12.88 14.93 -0.95
C ASP A 63 -12.69 16.33 -0.34
N LEU A 64 -13.46 16.66 0.70
CA LEU A 64 -13.33 17.90 1.47
C LEU A 64 -12.21 17.84 2.54
N GLY A 65 -11.50 16.72 2.67
CA GLY A 65 -10.42 16.55 3.65
C GLY A 65 -10.88 16.23 5.08
N ASN A 66 -12.17 15.99 5.31
CA ASN A 66 -12.73 15.61 6.60
C ASN A 66 -12.55 14.11 6.89
N ILE A 67 -11.29 13.65 6.85
CA ILE A 67 -10.90 12.22 6.86
C ILE A 67 -11.50 11.44 8.05
N ASN A 68 -11.48 12.01 9.27
CA ASN A 68 -12.02 11.34 10.45
C ASN A 68 -13.55 11.19 10.41
N LYS A 69 -14.24 12.14 9.78
CA LYS A 69 -15.69 12.07 9.63
C LYS A 69 -16.08 11.02 8.61
N ALA A 70 -15.38 10.96 7.47
CA ALA A 70 -15.53 9.89 6.48
C ALA A 70 -15.27 8.51 7.11
N LEU A 71 -14.23 8.36 7.94
CA LEU A 71 -13.95 7.10 8.65
C LEU A 71 -15.11 6.64 9.53
N ASN A 72 -15.68 7.55 10.32
CA ASN A 72 -16.81 7.22 11.21
C ASN A 72 -18.06 6.85 10.42
N LEU A 73 -18.32 7.55 9.31
CA LEU A 73 -19.40 7.23 8.38
C LEU A 73 -19.22 5.83 7.79
N TYR A 74 -18.06 5.51 7.23
CA TYR A 74 -17.82 4.19 6.65
C TYR A 74 -17.87 3.06 7.68
N LYS A 75 -17.37 3.27 8.91
CA LYS A 75 -17.53 2.29 10.00
C LYS A 75 -18.98 2.05 10.37
N ARG A 76 -19.80 3.11 10.39
CA ARG A 76 -21.24 2.98 10.63
C ARG A 76 -21.90 2.16 9.52
N ALA A 77 -21.62 2.47 8.25
CA ALA A 77 -22.18 1.74 7.12
C ALA A 77 -21.72 0.27 7.06
N LEU A 78 -20.45 0.00 7.42
CA LEU A 78 -19.92 -1.36 7.56
C LEU A 78 -20.75 -2.18 8.56
N ASN A 79 -21.01 -1.64 9.75
CA ASN A 79 -21.78 -2.34 10.80
C ASN A 79 -23.24 -2.60 10.38
N ILE A 80 -23.87 -1.64 9.70
CA ILE A 80 -25.24 -1.82 9.18
C ILE A 80 -25.24 -2.90 8.09
N SER A 81 -24.30 -2.83 7.15
CA SER A 81 -24.18 -3.81 6.05
C SER A 81 -23.94 -5.23 6.54
N ASP A 82 -23.11 -5.39 7.58
CA ASP A 82 -22.85 -6.67 8.25
C ASP A 82 -24.13 -7.21 8.92
N SER A 83 -24.87 -6.34 9.61
CA SER A 83 -26.16 -6.69 10.24
C SER A 83 -27.20 -7.14 9.21
N LEU A 84 -27.21 -6.50 8.04
CA LEU A 84 -28.05 -6.85 6.89
C LEU A 84 -27.55 -8.10 6.13
N ARG A 85 -26.36 -8.62 6.48
CA ARG A 85 -25.64 -9.66 5.75
C ARG A 85 -25.39 -9.32 4.28
N ASN A 86 -25.32 -8.03 3.94
CA ASN A 86 -24.94 -7.59 2.59
C ASN A 86 -23.42 -7.58 2.46
N MET A 87 -22.86 -8.76 2.17
CA MET A 87 -21.42 -8.97 2.11
C MET A 87 -20.72 -8.18 0.99
N THR A 88 -21.44 -7.82 -0.07
CA THR A 88 -20.93 -6.94 -1.14
C THR A 88 -20.76 -5.49 -0.63
N ASP A 89 -21.68 -4.99 0.20
CA ASP A 89 -21.49 -3.67 0.80
C ASP A 89 -20.38 -3.69 1.85
N VAL A 90 -20.25 -4.79 2.60
CA VAL A 90 -19.16 -4.98 3.57
C VAL A 90 -17.79 -4.86 2.90
N THR A 91 -17.56 -5.52 1.75
CA THR A 91 -16.28 -5.40 1.02
C THR A 91 -16.01 -3.98 0.54
N VAL A 92 -17.05 -3.27 0.06
CA VAL A 92 -16.94 -1.86 -0.35
C VAL A 92 -16.50 -0.98 0.82
N PHE A 93 -17.14 -1.09 1.99
CA PHE A 93 -16.78 -0.26 3.14
C PHE A 93 -15.42 -0.63 3.74
N MET A 94 -15.02 -1.90 3.70
CA MET A 94 -13.66 -2.30 4.09
C MET A 94 -12.61 -1.63 3.18
N ASN A 95 -12.84 -1.59 1.86
CA ASN A 95 -11.96 -0.90 0.91
C ASN A 95 -11.92 0.62 1.14
N ASN A 96 -13.07 1.24 1.41
CA ASN A 96 -13.13 2.67 1.74
C ASN A 96 -12.38 2.99 3.04
N ILE A 97 -12.56 2.19 4.09
CA ILE A 97 -11.81 2.34 5.35
C ILE A 97 -10.32 2.11 5.15
N ALA A 98 -9.92 1.14 4.32
CA ALA A 98 -8.53 0.91 3.98
C ALA A 98 -7.90 2.12 3.27
N THR A 99 -8.64 2.75 2.35
CA THR A 99 -8.25 4.02 1.70
C THR A 99 -8.02 5.12 2.72
N ILE A 100 -8.91 5.27 3.70
CA ILE A 100 -8.72 6.24 4.79
C ILE A 100 -7.45 5.94 5.60
N TYR A 101 -7.21 4.68 5.96
CA TYR A 101 -5.97 4.31 6.66
C TYR A 101 -4.73 4.56 5.82
N TYR A 102 -4.78 4.36 4.50
CA TYR A 102 -3.71 4.71 3.58
C TYR A 102 -3.44 6.22 3.57
N GLN A 103 -4.49 7.05 3.49
CA GLN A 103 -4.38 8.52 3.53
C GLN A 103 -3.78 9.02 4.86
N GLN A 104 -4.05 8.31 5.96
CA GLN A 104 -3.44 8.58 7.27
C GLN A 104 -2.01 8.01 7.41
N ALA A 105 -1.40 7.51 6.33
CA ALA A 105 -0.12 6.80 6.32
C ALA A 105 -0.07 5.58 7.25
N ASN A 106 -1.22 5.04 7.68
CA ASN A 106 -1.32 3.84 8.49
C ASN A 106 -1.37 2.59 7.60
N TYR A 107 -0.27 2.36 6.89
CA TYR A 107 -0.15 1.31 5.88
C TYR A 107 -0.38 -0.11 6.43
N SER A 108 -0.05 -0.34 7.70
CA SER A 108 -0.30 -1.62 8.37
C SER A 108 -1.79 -1.91 8.53
N LYS A 109 -2.56 -0.94 9.05
CA LYS A 109 -4.02 -1.08 9.19
C LYS A 109 -4.71 -1.12 7.83
N ALA A 110 -4.27 -0.31 6.87
CA ALA A 110 -4.77 -0.35 5.50
C ALA A 110 -4.61 -1.75 4.91
N LYS A 111 -3.40 -2.32 4.97
CA LYS A 111 -3.15 -3.68 4.48
C LYS A 111 -4.01 -4.73 5.18
N SER A 112 -4.08 -4.70 6.52
CA SER A 112 -4.87 -5.68 7.26
C SER A 112 -6.35 -5.64 6.85
N MET A 113 -6.92 -4.46 6.64
CA MET A 113 -8.29 -4.31 6.18
C MET A 113 -8.48 -4.82 4.74
N LEU A 114 -7.51 -4.55 3.85
CA LEU A 114 -7.51 -5.05 2.47
C LEU A 114 -7.40 -6.58 2.42
N ASP A 115 -6.55 -7.20 3.22
CA ASP A 115 -6.40 -8.66 3.24
C ASP A 115 -7.74 -9.33 3.59
N SER A 116 -8.46 -8.82 4.59
CA SER A 116 -9.80 -9.30 4.95
C SER A 116 -10.84 -9.00 3.86
N SER A 117 -10.79 -7.81 3.25
CA SER A 117 -11.70 -7.42 2.17
C SER A 117 -11.56 -8.32 0.95
N ILE A 118 -10.31 -8.61 0.55
CA ILE A 118 -9.99 -9.49 -0.58
C ILE A 118 -10.53 -10.90 -0.33
N GLN A 119 -10.33 -11.46 0.86
CA GLN A 119 -10.86 -12.79 1.20
C GLN A 119 -12.38 -12.86 1.06
N LEU A 120 -13.10 -11.86 1.60
CA LEU A 120 -14.54 -11.79 1.50
C LEU A 120 -15.01 -11.54 0.05
N ALA A 121 -14.35 -10.64 -0.67
CA ALA A 121 -14.70 -10.30 -2.05
C ALA A 121 -14.53 -11.50 -3.00
N TYR A 122 -13.53 -12.37 -2.78
CA TYR A 122 -13.46 -13.66 -3.45
C TYR A 122 -14.64 -14.57 -3.11
N ALA A 123 -15.01 -14.66 -1.82
CA ALA A 123 -16.12 -15.52 -1.38
C ALA A 123 -17.47 -15.11 -1.99
N VAL A 124 -17.68 -13.81 -2.24
CA VAL A 124 -18.91 -13.29 -2.84
C VAL A 124 -18.80 -12.95 -4.33
N ASN A 125 -17.67 -13.29 -4.96
CA ASN A 125 -17.37 -13.01 -6.37
C ASN A 125 -17.52 -11.52 -6.77
N ASP A 126 -17.20 -10.60 -5.85
CA ASP A 126 -17.22 -9.17 -6.13
C ASP A 126 -15.93 -8.71 -6.80
N ARG A 127 -15.93 -8.77 -8.13
CA ARG A 127 -14.78 -8.38 -8.97
C ARG A 127 -14.43 -6.91 -8.85
N SER A 128 -15.42 -6.04 -8.64
CA SER A 128 -15.20 -4.60 -8.52
C SER A 128 -14.48 -4.29 -7.21
N ALA A 129 -14.91 -4.88 -6.09
CA ALA A 129 -14.19 -4.75 -4.82
C ALA A 129 -12.80 -5.38 -4.88
N LEU A 130 -12.61 -6.52 -5.56
CA LEU A 130 -11.28 -7.10 -5.77
C LEU A 130 -10.36 -6.14 -6.53
N SER A 131 -10.83 -5.59 -7.66
CA SER A 131 -10.06 -4.61 -8.43
C SER A 131 -9.65 -3.42 -7.56
N ASN A 132 -10.59 -2.82 -6.84
CA ASN A 132 -10.33 -1.67 -5.96
C ASN A 132 -9.34 -2.04 -4.84
N ALA A 133 -9.51 -3.18 -4.19
CA ALA A 133 -8.63 -3.62 -3.10
C ALA A 133 -7.19 -3.80 -3.57
N TYR A 134 -6.99 -4.42 -4.74
CA TYR A 134 -5.65 -4.60 -5.31
C TYR A 134 -5.02 -3.28 -5.79
N SER A 135 -5.82 -2.30 -6.22
CA SER A 135 -5.31 -0.95 -6.50
C SER A 135 -4.73 -0.32 -5.25
N ILE A 136 -5.50 -0.29 -4.16
CA ILE A 136 -5.08 0.32 -2.89
C ILE A 136 -3.88 -0.46 -2.31
N LEU A 137 -3.87 -1.79 -2.46
CA LEU A 137 -2.75 -2.63 -2.01
C LEU A 137 -1.46 -2.33 -2.77
N SER A 138 -1.56 -2.04 -4.08
CA SER A 138 -0.42 -1.58 -4.88
C SER A 138 0.14 -0.26 -4.36
N ASP A 139 -0.74 0.70 -4.03
CA ASP A 139 -0.33 1.98 -3.46
C ASP A 139 0.35 1.79 -2.10
N VAL A 140 -0.19 0.93 -1.24
CA VAL A 140 0.39 0.56 0.06
C VAL A 140 1.79 -0.05 -0.12
N TYR A 141 1.96 -0.96 -1.08
CA TYR A 141 3.27 -1.55 -1.35
C TYR A 141 4.28 -0.56 -1.93
N THR A 142 3.83 0.34 -2.80
CA THR A 142 4.66 1.42 -3.34
C THR A 142 5.16 2.32 -2.21
N LYS A 143 4.27 2.74 -1.29
CA LYS A 143 4.65 3.58 -0.14
C LYS A 143 5.53 2.87 0.87
N THR A 144 5.51 1.54 0.93
CA THR A 144 6.35 0.74 1.84
C THR A 144 7.62 0.19 1.17
N GLY A 145 7.94 0.63 -0.05
CA GLY A 145 9.16 0.25 -0.77
C GLY A 145 9.17 -1.19 -1.30
N LYS A 146 8.01 -1.86 -1.36
CA LYS A 146 7.87 -3.26 -1.81
C LYS A 146 7.48 -3.31 -3.28
N LEU A 147 8.31 -2.76 -4.16
CA LEU A 147 7.96 -2.53 -5.57
C LEU A 147 7.52 -3.78 -6.34
N GLY A 148 8.16 -4.93 -6.11
CA GLY A 148 7.73 -6.19 -6.76
C GLY A 148 6.28 -6.56 -6.41
N LYS A 149 5.92 -6.45 -5.13
CA LYS A 149 4.53 -6.71 -4.69
C LYS A 149 3.56 -5.64 -5.17
N ALA A 150 4.01 -4.38 -5.29
CA ALA A 150 3.22 -3.30 -5.84
C ALA A 150 2.86 -3.58 -7.31
N LEU A 151 3.84 -4.04 -8.09
CA LEU A 151 3.66 -4.42 -9.48
C LEU A 151 2.67 -5.60 -9.63
N ASP A 152 2.82 -6.64 -8.82
CA ASP A 152 1.92 -7.81 -8.85
C ASP A 152 0.48 -7.42 -8.48
N ALA A 153 0.33 -6.61 -7.43
CA ALA A 153 -0.97 -6.09 -7.02
C ALA A 153 -1.61 -5.22 -8.12
N TYR A 154 -0.82 -4.35 -8.77
CA TYR A 154 -1.33 -3.50 -9.85
C TYR A 154 -1.74 -4.32 -11.09
N LYS A 155 -0.94 -5.33 -11.48
CA LYS A 155 -1.31 -6.27 -12.55
C LYS A 155 -2.63 -6.99 -12.24
N THR A 156 -2.82 -7.36 -10.98
CA THR A 156 -4.05 -8.01 -10.51
C THR A 156 -5.24 -7.05 -10.53
N HIS A 157 -5.06 -5.80 -10.12
CA HIS A 157 -6.07 -4.74 -10.23
C HIS A 157 -6.60 -4.61 -11.67
N VAL A 158 -5.69 -4.52 -12.65
CA VAL A 158 -6.02 -4.41 -14.08
C VAL A 158 -6.77 -5.67 -14.56
N CYS A 159 -6.34 -6.86 -14.15
CA CYS A 159 -7.01 -8.12 -14.50
C CYS A 159 -8.48 -8.17 -14.03
N PHE A 160 -8.77 -7.70 -12.82
CA PHE A 160 -10.14 -7.64 -12.32
C PHE A 160 -10.98 -6.53 -12.95
N LYS A 161 -10.34 -5.43 -13.37
CA LYS A 161 -11.01 -4.32 -14.07
C LYS A 161 -11.42 -4.69 -15.50
N ASP A 162 -10.56 -5.39 -16.24
CA ASP A 162 -10.62 -5.46 -17.70
C ASP A 162 -10.56 -6.90 -18.26
N SER A 163 -11.55 -7.76 -18.01
CA SER A 163 -11.67 -9.05 -18.73
C SER A 163 -11.94 -8.93 -20.26
N LEU A 164 -11.62 -7.78 -20.88
CA LEU A 164 -11.69 -7.53 -22.33
C LEU A 164 -10.42 -6.88 -22.94
N PHE A 165 -9.46 -6.38 -22.14
CA PHE A 165 -8.21 -5.81 -22.67
C PHE A 165 -7.01 -6.67 -22.25
N SER A 166 -6.82 -7.77 -22.99
CA SER A 166 -5.52 -8.43 -23.04
C SER A 166 -4.51 -7.54 -23.80
N ASN A 167 -3.28 -7.54 -23.30
CA ASN A 167 -2.04 -7.21 -24.03
C ASN A 167 -1.59 -5.75 -24.20
N GLN A 168 -2.17 -4.76 -23.53
CA GLN A 168 -1.57 -3.42 -23.49
C GLN A 168 -0.90 -3.13 -22.14
N LYS A 169 0.44 -3.01 -22.17
CA LYS A 169 1.23 -2.59 -21.02
C LYS A 169 0.83 -1.15 -20.66
N THR A 170 0.09 -0.97 -19.56
CA THR A 170 -0.31 0.37 -19.10
C THR A 170 0.93 1.17 -18.67
N ALA A 171 0.86 2.50 -18.75
CA ALA A 171 1.96 3.38 -18.36
C ALA A 171 2.45 3.13 -16.92
N VAL A 172 1.52 2.84 -15.99
CA VAL A 172 1.84 2.54 -14.59
C VAL A 172 2.59 1.20 -14.45
N ILE A 173 2.23 0.17 -15.21
CA ILE A 173 2.99 -1.11 -15.23
C ILE A 173 4.41 -0.85 -15.75
N ALA A 174 4.55 -0.11 -16.85
CA ALA A 174 5.85 0.19 -17.42
C ALA A 174 6.73 1.02 -16.45
N GLU A 175 6.13 1.98 -15.75
CA GLU A 175 6.83 2.77 -14.73
C GLU A 175 7.27 1.93 -13.53
N LEU A 176 6.37 1.11 -12.97
CA LEU A 176 6.70 0.23 -11.84
C LEU A 176 7.77 -0.80 -12.21
N GLU A 177 7.72 -1.37 -13.42
CA GLU A 177 8.74 -2.28 -13.92
C GLU A 177 10.09 -1.59 -14.10
N ALA A 178 10.11 -0.39 -14.69
CA ALA A 178 11.34 0.39 -14.85
C ALA A 178 11.97 0.76 -13.49
N ARG A 179 11.15 1.17 -12.51
CA ARG A 179 11.61 1.45 -11.14
C ARG A 179 12.15 0.19 -10.46
N TYR A 180 11.43 -0.92 -10.54
CA TYR A 180 11.87 -2.20 -9.99
C TYR A 180 13.19 -2.68 -10.59
N ASP A 181 13.34 -2.61 -11.92
CA ASP A 181 14.59 -2.96 -12.59
C ASP A 181 15.75 -2.01 -12.24
N SER A 182 15.46 -0.71 -12.08
CA SER A 182 16.44 0.29 -11.64
C SER A 182 16.93 0.02 -10.23
N GLU A 183 16.03 -0.25 -9.28
CA GLU A 183 16.40 -0.60 -7.89
C GLU A 183 17.21 -1.89 -7.84
N ARG A 184 16.85 -2.90 -8.64
CA ARG A 184 17.61 -4.16 -8.72
C ARG A 184 19.04 -3.93 -9.24
N LYS A 185 19.19 -3.15 -10.31
CA LYS A 185 20.52 -2.80 -10.86
C LYS A 185 21.34 -1.98 -9.86
N GLN A 186 20.70 -1.06 -9.14
CA GLN A 186 21.36 -0.27 -8.11
C GLN A 186 21.88 -1.16 -6.97
N ALA A 187 21.07 -2.12 -6.51
CA ALA A 187 21.47 -3.10 -5.50
C ALA A 187 22.64 -3.98 -5.98
N GLU A 188 22.65 -4.38 -7.26
CA GLU A 188 23.77 -5.12 -7.86
C GLU A 188 25.06 -4.29 -7.87
N ILE A 189 24.99 -3.01 -8.28
CA ILE A 189 26.14 -2.10 -8.26
C ILE A 189 26.67 -1.91 -6.83
N GLU A 190 25.79 -1.76 -5.85
CA GLU A 190 26.17 -1.63 -4.44
C GLU A 190 26.85 -2.89 -3.91
N MET A 191 26.35 -4.07 -4.27
CA MET A 191 26.98 -5.34 -3.94
C MET A 191 28.37 -5.46 -4.56
N LEU A 192 28.52 -5.13 -5.85
CA LEU A 192 29.82 -5.14 -6.53
C LEU A 192 30.81 -4.16 -5.91
N LYS A 193 30.35 -2.96 -5.51
CA LYS A 193 31.19 -2.00 -4.77
C LYS A 193 31.63 -2.57 -3.42
N ALA A 194 30.73 -3.20 -2.68
CA ALA A 194 31.05 -3.83 -1.40
C ALA A 194 32.07 -4.97 -1.56
N ASP A 195 31.93 -5.79 -2.60
CA ASP A 195 32.88 -6.88 -2.91
C ASP A 195 34.25 -6.36 -3.35
N ASN A 196 34.29 -5.28 -4.15
CA ASN A 196 35.55 -4.64 -4.52
C ASN A 196 36.28 -4.08 -3.30
N ILE A 197 35.57 -3.40 -2.40
CA ILE A 197 36.14 -2.89 -1.14
C ILE A 197 36.66 -4.05 -0.28
N ARG A 198 35.93 -5.16 -0.19
CA ARG A 198 36.38 -6.37 0.54
C ARG A 198 37.67 -6.93 -0.06
N LYS A 199 37.75 -7.08 -1.38
CA LYS A 199 38.96 -7.56 -2.06
C LYS A 199 40.15 -6.61 -1.85
N GLU A 200 39.94 -5.30 -1.92
CA GLU A 200 41.00 -4.32 -1.65
C GLU A 200 41.48 -4.40 -0.20
N LEU A 201 40.56 -4.59 0.75
CA LEU A 201 40.89 -4.78 2.16
C LEU A 201 41.67 -6.07 2.38
N GLU A 202 41.25 -7.19 1.79
CA GLU A 202 41.96 -8.48 1.85
C GLU A 202 43.37 -8.37 1.26
N LEU A 203 43.50 -7.69 0.11
CA LEU A 203 44.81 -7.46 -0.53
C LEU A 203 45.70 -6.57 0.35
N SER A 204 45.14 -5.52 0.94
CA SER A 204 45.84 -4.63 1.87
C SER A 204 46.31 -5.38 3.12
N GLN A 205 45.46 -6.24 3.69
CA GLN A 205 45.80 -7.11 4.80
C GLN A 205 46.91 -8.10 4.41
N GLN A 206 46.81 -8.77 3.26
CA GLN A 206 47.87 -9.66 2.77
C GLN A 206 49.20 -8.93 2.61
N LYS A 207 49.20 -7.71 2.05
CA LYS A 207 50.41 -6.89 1.91
C LYS A 207 51.01 -6.56 3.29
N ARG A 208 50.20 -6.11 4.25
CA ARG A 208 50.65 -5.83 5.62
C ARG A 208 51.24 -7.08 6.28
N THR A 209 50.59 -8.23 6.15
CA THR A 209 51.07 -9.50 6.72
C THR A 209 52.40 -9.93 6.11
N LYS A 210 52.56 -9.83 4.77
CA LYS A 210 53.84 -10.14 4.11
C LYS A 210 54.97 -9.21 4.55
N ILE A 211 54.71 -7.91 4.66
CA ILE A 211 55.69 -6.93 5.15
C ILE A 211 56.07 -7.25 6.60
N PHE A 212 55.08 -7.55 7.45
CA PHE A 212 55.32 -7.93 8.84
C PHE A 212 56.21 -9.19 8.97
N ILE A 213 55.91 -10.25 8.21
CA ILE A 213 56.73 -11.47 8.17
C ILE A 213 58.16 -11.17 7.72
N ALA A 214 58.33 -10.34 6.68
CA ALA A 214 59.65 -9.96 6.18
C ALA A 214 60.48 -9.20 7.24
N LEU A 215 59.85 -8.26 7.97
CA LEU A 215 60.52 -7.53 9.07
C LEU A 215 60.94 -8.47 10.21
N VAL A 216 60.09 -9.44 10.58
CA VAL A 216 60.41 -10.46 11.59
C VAL A 216 61.60 -11.32 11.16
N LEU A 217 61.64 -11.76 9.90
CA LEU A 217 62.77 -12.55 9.38
C LEU A 217 64.09 -11.78 9.42
N VAL A 218 64.10 -10.50 9.02
CA VAL A 218 65.29 -9.65 9.09
C VAL A 218 65.77 -9.50 10.54
N LEU A 219 64.86 -9.28 11.49
CA LEU A 219 65.18 -9.17 12.92
C LEU A 219 65.85 -10.45 13.44
N VAL A 220 65.32 -11.62 13.08
CA VAL A 220 65.89 -12.92 13.46
C VAL A 220 67.30 -13.08 12.90
N ILE A 221 67.55 -12.74 11.63
CA ILE A 221 68.88 -12.82 11.02
C ILE A 221 69.88 -11.93 11.77
N VAL A 222 69.50 -10.69 12.09
CA VAL A 222 70.35 -9.77 12.86
C VAL A 222 70.68 -10.33 14.25
N LEU A 223 69.70 -10.91 14.94
CA LEU A 223 69.91 -11.57 16.25
C LEU A 223 70.87 -12.76 16.15
N VAL A 224 70.76 -13.58 15.11
CA VAL A 224 71.68 -14.71 14.88
C VAL A 224 73.11 -14.23 14.61
N ILE A 225 73.30 -13.24 13.74
CA ILE A 225 74.63 -12.69 13.41
C ILE A 225 75.28 -12.07 14.65
N THR A 226 74.53 -11.28 15.42
CA THR A 226 75.04 -10.65 16.65
C THR A 226 75.41 -11.68 17.72
N ASN A 227 74.65 -12.76 17.87
CA ASN A 227 75.01 -13.86 18.78
C ASN A 227 76.23 -14.65 18.29
N LEU A 228 76.37 -14.92 17.00
CA LEU A 228 77.55 -15.59 16.43
C LEU A 228 78.84 -14.75 16.59
N GLY A 229 78.75 -13.44 16.36
CA GLY A 229 79.88 -12.52 16.54
C GLY A 229 80.34 -12.43 18.00
N LYS A 230 79.42 -12.54 18.97
CA LYS A 230 79.77 -12.67 20.39
C LYS A 230 80.48 -14.00 20.68
N PHE A 231 80.06 -15.09 20.04
CA PHE A 231 80.64 -16.42 20.24
C PHE A 231 82.07 -16.54 19.67
N GLN A 232 82.36 -15.89 18.54
CA GLN A 232 83.72 -15.87 17.97
C GLN A 232 84.70 -15.00 18.76
N LYS A 233 84.21 -13.97 19.47
CA LYS A 233 85.04 -13.11 20.34
C LYS A 233 85.34 -13.71 21.72
N SER A 234 84.69 -14.81 22.11
CA SER A 234 84.92 -15.48 23.40
C SER A 234 85.75 -16.76 23.31
N ARG A 235 86.42 -17.01 22.17
CA ARG A 235 87.47 -18.00 21.99
C ARG A 235 88.80 -17.30 21.82
#